data_AF-A0A955IM65-F1
#
_entry.id   AF-A0A955IM65-F1
#
_cell.length_a   1.000
_cell.length_b   1.000
_cell.length_c   1.000
_cell.angle_alpha   90.00
_cell.angle_beta   90.00
_cell.angle_gamma   90.00
#
_symmetry.space_group_name_H-M   'P 1'
#
loop_
_entity.id
_entity.type
_entity.pdbx_description
1 polymer ?
#
loop_
_entity_poly.entity_id
_entity_poly.type
_entity_poly.pdbx_seq_one_letter_code
_entity_poly.pdbx_strand_id
1 'polypeptide(L)'
;MKINTKRFNQAAKAAGLGSQELGAVLPKPDGAGQKHDVLAERKVRNWMEGRFHPKPKAVEIAAMAQALGVTVPSIVRFTSMHRFARSSDRKSGLMVELIRGKSVDDARHLLAFSPRRAAKMVNKVLGAAIADAEAAQADTRRLYVSEATADAGVIIKRFQPKDRGRAHPIQKKTSHITVSVEERA
;
A
#
# COMPACT_ATOMS: atom_id res chain seq x y z
N MET A 1 4.81 2.16 3.01
CA MET A 1 4.95 3.21 1.97
C MET A 1 5.23 2.59 0.59
N LYS A 2 4.56 3.09 -0.44
CA LYS A 2 4.85 2.85 -1.87
C LYS A 2 4.89 4.22 -2.55
N ILE A 3 5.75 4.41 -3.54
CA ILE A 3 5.80 5.66 -4.29
C ILE A 3 4.57 5.72 -5.22
N ASN A 4 3.88 6.85 -5.26
CA ASN A 4 2.90 7.12 -6.31
C ASN A 4 3.66 7.58 -7.55
N THR A 5 3.77 6.72 -8.57
CA THR A 5 4.58 6.97 -9.76
C THR A 5 4.20 8.24 -10.51
N LYS A 6 2.89 8.52 -10.61
CA LYS A 6 2.40 9.71 -11.33
C LYS A 6 2.86 10.98 -10.62
N ARG A 7 2.63 11.08 -9.31
CA ARG A 7 3.03 12.26 -8.52
C ARG A 7 4.55 12.39 -8.45
N PHE A 8 5.26 11.28 -8.27
CA PHE A 8 6.71 11.27 -8.24
C PHE A 8 7.33 11.74 -9.56
N ASN A 9 6.87 11.22 -10.70
CA ASN A 9 7.38 11.63 -12.01
C ASN A 9 7.01 13.09 -12.32
N GLN A 10 5.85 13.56 -11.87
CA GLN A 10 5.47 14.97 -11.99
C GLN A 10 6.40 15.88 -11.18
N ALA A 11 6.72 15.51 -9.93
CA ALA A 11 7.67 16.24 -9.09
C ALA A 11 9.09 16.22 -9.68
N ALA A 12 9.55 15.06 -10.16
CA ALA A 12 10.86 14.92 -10.81
C ALA A 12 10.97 15.79 -12.06
N LYS A 13 9.92 15.81 -12.91
CA LYS A 13 9.87 16.66 -14.10
C LYS A 13 9.88 18.15 -13.73
N ALA A 14 9.18 18.55 -12.67
CA ALA A 14 9.15 19.93 -12.22
C ALA A 14 10.52 20.41 -11.68
N ALA A 15 11.26 19.52 -11.01
CA ALA A 15 12.62 19.78 -10.54
C ALA A 15 13.69 19.65 -11.64
N GLY A 16 13.33 19.14 -12.82
CA GLY A 16 14.28 18.84 -13.90
C GLY A 16 15.21 17.66 -13.62
N LEU A 17 14.91 16.86 -12.59
CA LEU A 17 15.79 15.80 -12.11
C LEU A 17 15.56 14.46 -12.82
N GLY A 18 16.64 13.86 -13.31
CA GLY A 18 16.66 12.56 -13.96
C GLY A 18 16.85 11.37 -12.99
N SER A 19 16.78 10.14 -13.50
CA SER A 19 17.01 8.93 -12.69
C SER A 19 18.44 8.82 -12.16
N GLN A 20 19.42 9.39 -12.88
CA GLN A 20 20.82 9.41 -12.48
C GLN A 20 21.05 10.31 -11.27
N GLU A 21 20.51 11.53 -11.31
CA GLU A 21 20.66 12.53 -10.25
C GLU A 21 19.94 12.09 -8.98
N LEU A 22 18.72 11.57 -9.11
CA LEU A 22 17.98 11.00 -7.98
C LEU A 22 18.65 9.74 -7.42
N GLY A 23 19.30 8.94 -8.29
CA GLY A 23 20.09 7.79 -7.87
C GLY A 23 21.32 8.18 -7.04
N ALA A 24 21.98 9.28 -7.41
CA ALA A 24 23.16 9.79 -6.70
C ALA A 24 22.83 10.27 -5.27
N VAL A 25 21.60 10.75 -5.05
CA VAL A 25 21.10 11.23 -3.75
C VAL A 25 20.77 10.08 -2.77
N LEU A 26 20.61 8.85 -3.26
CA LEU A 26 20.26 7.74 -2.38
C LEU A 26 21.35 7.48 -1.33
N PRO A 27 20.99 7.13 -0.08
CA PRO A 27 21.95 6.85 0.98
C PRO A 27 22.87 5.69 0.58
N LYS A 28 24.18 5.91 0.68
CA LYS A 28 25.21 4.91 0.36
C LYS A 28 25.85 4.38 1.65
N PRO A 29 26.14 3.07 1.74
CA PRO A 29 26.97 2.55 2.83
C PRO A 29 28.43 3.00 2.67
N ASP A 30 29.16 3.10 3.79
CA ASP A 30 30.58 3.50 3.78
C ASP A 30 31.43 2.54 2.93
N GLY A 31 32.24 3.09 2.02
CA GLY A 31 33.04 2.32 1.06
C GLY A 31 32.30 1.89 -0.22
N ALA A 32 31.11 2.42 -0.48
CA ALA A 32 30.39 2.16 -1.72
C ALA A 32 31.12 2.72 -2.96
N GLY A 33 31.45 1.85 -3.91
CA GLY A 33 32.01 2.22 -5.21
C GLY A 33 30.96 2.40 -6.32
N GLN A 34 31.43 2.61 -7.55
CA GLN A 34 30.61 2.91 -8.75
C GLN A 34 29.48 1.89 -9.02
N LYS A 35 29.67 0.61 -8.65
CA LYS A 35 28.62 -0.42 -8.79
C LYS A 35 27.35 -0.08 -8.01
N HIS A 36 27.48 0.56 -6.85
CA HIS A 36 26.33 0.94 -6.04
C HIS A 36 25.54 2.07 -6.71
N ASP A 37 26.22 2.99 -7.39
CA ASP A 37 25.60 4.13 -8.07
C ASP A 37 24.76 3.68 -9.27
N VAL A 38 25.29 2.74 -10.05
CA VAL A 38 24.55 2.09 -11.15
C VAL A 38 23.33 1.34 -10.62
N LEU A 39 23.45 0.67 -9.46
CA LEU A 39 22.31 -0.01 -8.82
C LEU A 39 21.27 0.99 -8.30
N ALA A 40 21.70 2.11 -7.75
CA ALA A 40 20.84 3.17 -7.25
C ALA A 40 20.04 3.82 -8.39
N GLU A 41 20.69 4.18 -9.50
CA GLU A 41 20.03 4.64 -10.73
C GLU A 41 19.00 3.63 -11.22
N ARG A 42 19.38 2.34 -11.28
CA ARG A 42 18.48 1.27 -11.74
C ARG A 42 17.24 1.13 -10.84
N LYS A 43 17.39 1.29 -9.51
CA LYS A 43 16.26 1.29 -8.58
C LYS A 43 15.30 2.44 -8.89
N VAL A 44 15.82 3.67 -8.99
CA VAL A 44 15.00 4.86 -9.27
C VAL A 44 14.28 4.73 -10.59
N ARG A 45 14.97 4.29 -11.65
CA ARG A 45 14.36 4.02 -12.96
C ARG A 45 13.20 3.03 -12.85
N ASN A 46 13.41 1.92 -12.14
CA ASN A 46 12.35 0.93 -11.91
C ASN A 46 11.15 1.55 -11.15
N TRP A 47 11.38 2.40 -10.16
CA TRP A 47 10.32 3.07 -9.41
C TRP A 47 9.57 4.11 -10.24
N MET A 48 10.25 4.87 -11.11
CA MET A 48 9.61 5.80 -12.05
C MET A 48 8.68 5.08 -13.03
N GLU A 49 9.04 3.86 -13.42
CA GLU A 49 8.22 2.98 -14.26
C GLU A 49 7.14 2.21 -13.48
N GLY A 50 7.08 2.33 -12.15
CA GLY A 50 6.10 1.64 -11.30
C GLY A 50 6.45 0.20 -10.94
N ARG A 51 7.68 -0.22 -11.25
CA ARG A 51 8.22 -1.52 -10.86
C ARG A 51 8.92 -1.39 -9.51
N PHE A 52 8.20 -1.67 -8.42
CA PHE A 52 8.72 -1.52 -7.05
C PHE A 52 9.56 -2.69 -6.54
N HIS A 53 10.47 -3.21 -7.38
CA HIS A 53 11.40 -4.29 -7.05
C HIS A 53 12.84 -3.82 -7.33
N PRO A 54 13.69 -3.60 -6.30
CA PRO A 54 13.40 -3.75 -4.86
C PRO A 54 12.43 -2.68 -4.35
N LYS A 55 11.75 -2.95 -3.22
CA LYS A 55 10.78 -2.02 -2.62
C LYS A 55 11.53 -0.78 -2.07
N PRO A 56 11.07 0.45 -2.37
CA PRO A 56 11.71 1.66 -1.86
C PRO A 56 11.64 1.72 -0.34
N LYS A 57 12.78 1.98 0.30
CA LYS A 57 12.90 2.14 1.76
C LYS A 57 12.52 3.57 2.17
N ALA A 58 12.11 3.75 3.42
CA ALA A 58 11.71 5.06 3.94
C ALA A 58 12.84 6.10 3.83
N VAL A 59 14.09 5.71 4.13
CA VAL A 59 15.28 6.59 4.02
C VAL A 59 15.53 7.03 2.57
N GLU A 60 15.40 6.11 1.61
CA GLU A 60 15.55 6.40 0.18
C GLU A 60 14.47 7.39 -0.29
N ILE A 61 13.22 7.21 0.16
CA ILE A 61 12.10 8.12 -0.15
C ILE A 61 12.34 9.51 0.44
N ALA A 62 12.78 9.60 1.69
CA ALA A 62 13.07 10.87 2.35
C ALA A 62 14.18 11.65 1.62
N ALA A 63 15.26 10.97 1.22
CA ALA A 63 16.35 11.59 0.48
C ALA A 63 15.89 12.12 -0.89
N MET A 64 15.09 11.34 -1.63
CA MET A 64 14.53 11.79 -2.91
C MET A 64 13.56 12.96 -2.72
N ALA A 65 12.70 12.92 -1.69
CA ALA A 65 11.76 14.01 -1.40
C ALA A 65 12.50 15.33 -1.11
N GLN A 66 13.58 15.26 -0.33
CA GLN A 66 14.45 16.40 -0.04
C GLN A 66 15.09 16.97 -1.31
N ALA A 67 15.62 16.12 -2.20
CA ALA A 67 16.19 16.58 -3.47
C ALA A 67 15.16 17.20 -4.42
N LEU A 68 13.91 16.71 -4.40
CA LEU A 68 12.81 17.26 -5.18
C LEU A 68 12.25 18.57 -4.59
N GLY A 69 12.61 18.92 -3.35
CA GLY A 69 12.03 20.06 -2.63
C GLY A 69 10.55 19.86 -2.27
N VAL A 70 10.08 18.61 -2.18
CA VAL A 70 8.68 18.27 -1.91
C VAL A 70 8.57 17.44 -0.62
N THR A 71 7.44 17.53 0.08
CA THR A 71 7.17 16.71 1.27
C THR A 71 6.92 15.23 0.90
N VAL A 72 7.35 14.32 1.76
CA VAL A 72 7.17 12.86 1.56
C VAL A 72 5.71 12.45 1.34
N PRO A 73 4.72 12.94 2.12
CA PRO A 73 3.32 12.55 1.96
C PRO A 73 2.73 12.84 0.58
N SER A 74 3.22 13.87 -0.10
CA SER A 74 2.72 14.26 -1.43
C SER A 74 3.06 13.25 -2.53
N ILE A 75 4.24 12.61 -2.47
CA ILE A 75 4.72 11.66 -3.48
C ILE A 75 4.44 10.19 -3.11
N VAL A 76 4.05 9.92 -1.86
CA VAL A 76 3.87 8.58 -1.32
C VAL A 76 2.40 8.20 -1.20
N ARG A 77 2.14 6.92 -1.44
CA ARG A 77 0.94 6.21 -0.99
C ARG A 77 1.30 5.37 0.24
N PHE A 78 0.63 5.62 1.36
CA PHE A 78 0.76 4.77 2.55
C PHE A 78 -0.11 3.54 2.35
N THR A 79 0.48 2.35 2.42
CA THR A 79 -0.19 1.08 2.09
C THR A 79 0.04 0.08 3.19
N SER A 80 -1.04 -0.48 3.71
CA SER A 80 -1.04 -1.57 4.68
C SER A 80 -1.76 -2.78 4.12
N MET A 81 -1.33 -3.97 4.54
CA MET A 81 -1.90 -5.24 4.08
C MET A 81 -2.10 -6.19 5.25
N HIS A 82 -3.29 -6.75 5.37
CA HIS A 82 -3.56 -7.89 6.24
C HIS A 82 -3.58 -9.18 5.43
N ARG A 83 -2.60 -10.05 5.68
CA ARG A 83 -2.45 -11.32 4.97
C ARG A 83 -3.21 -12.45 5.67
N PHE A 84 -3.79 -13.35 4.88
CA PHE A 84 -4.49 -14.55 5.35
C PHE A 84 -5.68 -14.26 6.28
N ALA A 85 -6.39 -13.16 6.02
CA ALA A 85 -7.61 -12.80 6.73
C ALA A 85 -8.63 -13.95 6.64
N ARG A 86 -9.20 -14.36 7.78
CA ARG A 86 -10.19 -15.45 7.87
C ARG A 86 -11.58 -14.99 7.43
N SER A 87 -11.66 -14.49 6.20
CA SER A 87 -12.87 -14.02 5.52
C SER A 87 -12.75 -14.32 4.03
N SER A 88 -13.89 -14.52 3.36
CA SER A 88 -13.92 -14.62 1.90
C SER A 88 -13.60 -13.26 1.29
N ASP A 89 -12.75 -13.28 0.26
CA ASP A 89 -12.57 -12.23 -0.75
C ASP A 89 -13.85 -11.43 -1.03
N ARG A 90 -14.96 -12.08 -1.43
CA ARG A 90 -16.21 -11.38 -1.77
C ARG A 90 -16.80 -10.60 -0.59
N LYS A 91 -16.76 -11.14 0.63
CA LYS A 91 -17.33 -10.48 1.83
C LYS A 91 -16.47 -9.29 2.26
N SER A 92 -15.15 -9.43 2.15
CA SER A 92 -14.20 -8.34 2.41
C SER A 92 -14.27 -7.27 1.31
N GLY A 93 -14.40 -7.68 0.05
CA GLY A 93 -14.50 -6.82 -1.13
C GLY A 93 -15.63 -5.81 -1.03
N LEU A 94 -16.81 -6.22 -0.57
CA LEU A 94 -17.94 -5.30 -0.37
C LEU A 94 -17.64 -4.17 0.64
N MET A 95 -16.78 -4.41 1.63
CA MET A 95 -16.40 -3.36 2.60
C MET A 95 -15.29 -2.48 2.07
N VAL A 96 -14.36 -3.07 1.33
CA VAL A 96 -13.25 -2.39 0.67
C VAL A 96 -13.77 -1.46 -0.44
N GLU A 97 -14.78 -1.88 -1.19
CA GLU A 97 -15.43 -1.07 -2.21
C GLU A 97 -16.19 0.12 -1.60
N LEU A 98 -16.88 -0.10 -0.47
CA LEU A 98 -17.62 0.94 0.24
C LEU A 98 -16.75 2.13 0.69
N ILE A 99 -15.49 1.87 1.08
CA ILE A 99 -14.59 2.91 1.60
C ILE A 99 -13.73 3.57 0.51
N ARG A 100 -13.66 2.99 -0.69
CA ARG A 100 -12.78 3.49 -1.76
C ARG A 100 -13.19 4.91 -2.18
N GLY A 101 -12.23 5.82 -2.24
CA GLY A 101 -12.45 7.22 -2.63
C GLY A 101 -13.05 8.12 -1.54
N LYS A 102 -13.36 7.57 -0.36
CA LYS A 102 -13.88 8.37 0.77
C LYS A 102 -12.74 8.98 1.58
N SER A 103 -13.08 10.01 2.36
CA SER A 103 -12.19 10.55 3.39
C SER A 103 -11.89 9.47 4.44
N VAL A 104 -10.74 9.60 5.11
CA VAL A 104 -10.35 8.66 6.16
C VAL A 104 -11.36 8.63 7.31
N ASP A 105 -11.90 9.78 7.69
CA ASP A 105 -12.87 9.88 8.79
C ASP A 105 -14.20 9.23 8.43
N ASP A 106 -14.73 9.48 7.23
CA ASP A 106 -15.95 8.83 6.74
C ASP A 106 -15.75 7.32 6.64
N ALA A 107 -14.59 6.88 6.13
CA ALA A 107 -14.26 5.45 6.04
C ALA A 107 -14.21 4.79 7.41
N ARG A 108 -13.61 5.45 8.43
CA ARG A 108 -13.60 4.96 9.82
C ARG A 108 -15.01 4.83 10.38
N HIS A 109 -15.86 5.83 10.20
CA HIS A 109 -17.24 5.79 10.67
C HIS A 109 -18.05 4.67 10.01
N LEU A 110 -17.99 4.56 8.67
CA LEU A 110 -18.70 3.50 7.93
C LEU A 110 -18.27 2.10 8.36
N LEU A 111 -16.98 1.89 8.61
CA LEU A 111 -16.47 0.60 9.06
C LEU A 111 -16.80 0.32 10.53
N ALA A 112 -16.84 1.34 11.38
CA ALA A 112 -17.17 1.20 12.80
C ALA A 112 -18.62 0.77 13.02
N PHE A 113 -19.56 1.35 12.26
CA PHE A 113 -20.99 1.06 12.40
C PHE A 113 -21.49 -0.09 11.51
N SER A 114 -20.63 -0.68 10.68
CA SER A 114 -21.01 -1.82 9.85
C SER A 114 -21.10 -3.11 10.69
N PRO A 115 -22.22 -3.85 10.64
CA PRO A 115 -22.39 -5.10 11.40
C PRO A 115 -21.56 -6.27 10.84
N ARG A 116 -20.91 -6.09 9.68
CA ARG A 116 -20.20 -7.16 9.00
C ARG A 116 -18.85 -7.42 9.67
N ARG A 117 -18.54 -8.68 9.98
CA ARG A 117 -17.24 -9.10 10.54
C ARG A 117 -16.03 -8.61 9.73
N ALA A 118 -16.16 -8.54 8.41
CA ALA A 118 -15.10 -8.06 7.53
C ALA A 118 -14.74 -6.59 7.80
N ALA A 119 -15.70 -5.76 8.23
CA ALA A 119 -15.47 -4.35 8.54
C ALA A 119 -14.43 -4.17 9.65
N LYS A 120 -14.48 -5.01 10.69
CA LYS A 120 -13.47 -5.01 11.77
C LYS A 120 -12.06 -5.29 11.24
N MET A 121 -11.92 -6.21 10.28
CA MET A 121 -10.62 -6.52 9.68
C MET A 121 -10.11 -5.36 8.83
N VAL A 122 -10.97 -4.79 7.99
CA VAL A 122 -10.64 -3.64 7.13
C VAL A 122 -10.29 -2.40 7.98
N ASN A 123 -11.03 -2.15 9.06
CA ASN A 123 -10.78 -1.02 9.96
C ASN A 123 -9.39 -1.11 10.61
N LYS A 124 -8.96 -2.32 10.99
CA LYS A 124 -7.60 -2.53 11.51
C LYS A 124 -6.52 -2.21 10.47
N VAL A 125 -6.74 -2.57 9.21
CA VAL A 125 -5.79 -2.26 8.11
C VAL A 125 -5.77 -0.76 7.82
N LEU A 126 -6.93 -0.12 7.79
CA LEU A 126 -7.05 1.33 7.62
C LEU A 126 -6.35 2.08 8.76
N GLY A 127 -6.56 1.66 10.01
CA GLY A 127 -5.87 2.22 11.17
C GLY A 127 -4.35 2.12 11.07
N ALA A 128 -3.83 0.97 10.62
CA ALA A 128 -2.40 0.80 10.40
C ALA A 128 -1.85 1.70 9.26
N ALA A 129 -2.61 1.88 8.18
CA ALA A 129 -2.20 2.78 7.10
C ALA A 129 -2.17 4.25 7.52
N ILE A 130 -3.08 4.65 8.42
CA ILE A 130 -3.11 6.01 8.98
C ILE A 130 -1.94 6.22 9.94
N ALA A 131 -1.62 5.24 10.79
CA ALA A 131 -0.46 5.31 11.66
C ALA A 131 0.86 5.47 10.87
N ASP A 132 0.98 4.75 9.74
CA ASP A 132 2.11 4.91 8.82
C ASP A 132 2.18 6.33 8.21
N ALA A 133 1.02 6.96 7.98
CA ALA A 133 0.94 8.32 7.44
C ALA A 133 1.27 9.38 8.50
N GLU A 134 0.77 9.21 9.73
CA GLU A 134 1.08 10.05 10.89
C GLU A 134 2.58 10.04 11.20
N ALA A 135 3.21 8.86 11.14
CA ALA A 135 4.66 8.72 11.31
C ALA A 135 5.47 9.48 10.24
N ALA A 136 4.89 9.71 9.06
CA ALA A 136 5.49 10.50 7.98
C ALA A 136 5.03 11.96 7.97
N GLN A 137 4.40 12.43 9.05
CA GLN A 137 3.91 13.80 9.24
C GLN A 137 2.89 14.24 8.17
N ALA A 138 2.09 13.32 7.64
CA ALA A 138 0.97 13.65 6.75
C ALA A 138 -0.19 14.29 7.53
N ASP A 139 -0.92 15.24 6.93
CA ASP A 139 -2.13 15.81 7.55
C ASP A 139 -3.30 14.81 7.47
N THR A 140 -3.67 14.24 8.62
CA THR A 140 -4.75 13.25 8.74
C THR A 140 -6.08 13.74 8.17
N ARG A 141 -6.38 15.05 8.23
CA ARG A 141 -7.64 15.63 7.73
C ARG A 141 -7.73 15.63 6.20
N ARG A 142 -6.59 15.62 5.52
CA ARG A 142 -6.49 15.60 4.06
C ARG A 142 -6.33 14.21 3.49
N LEU A 143 -6.24 13.18 4.35
CA LEU A 143 -6.10 11.80 3.90
C LEU A 143 -7.41 11.25 3.34
N TYR A 144 -7.29 10.53 2.24
CA TYR A 144 -8.39 9.79 1.64
C TYR A 144 -7.93 8.39 1.22
N VAL A 145 -8.87 7.46 1.08
CA VAL A 145 -8.60 6.09 0.66
C VAL A 145 -8.44 6.06 -0.87
N SER A 146 -7.20 5.96 -1.34
CA SER A 146 -6.86 6.00 -2.77
C SER A 146 -7.08 4.65 -3.46
N GLU A 147 -6.68 3.56 -2.81
CA GLU A 147 -6.84 2.21 -3.31
C GLU A 147 -7.23 1.29 -2.15
N ALA A 148 -8.16 0.39 -2.43
CA ALA A 148 -8.53 -0.64 -1.48
C ALA A 148 -8.89 -1.89 -2.28
N THR A 149 -8.26 -3.03 -1.97
CA THR A 149 -8.48 -4.32 -2.64
C THR A 149 -8.61 -5.47 -1.64
N ALA A 150 -9.29 -6.53 -2.05
CA ALA A 150 -9.43 -7.77 -1.30
C ALA A 150 -9.15 -8.95 -2.24
N ASP A 151 -7.93 -9.44 -2.22
CA ASP A 151 -7.48 -10.52 -3.10
C ASP A 151 -7.75 -11.89 -2.47
N ALA A 152 -7.95 -12.89 -3.32
CA ALA A 152 -8.12 -14.27 -2.87
C ALA A 152 -6.81 -14.80 -2.25
N GLY A 153 -6.93 -15.40 -1.08
CA GLY A 153 -5.82 -16.08 -0.40
C GLY A 153 -5.89 -17.59 -0.54
N VAL A 154 -5.12 -18.27 0.29
CA VAL A 154 -5.10 -19.74 0.35
C VAL A 154 -6.48 -20.28 0.76
N ILE A 155 -6.91 -21.33 0.07
CA ILE A 155 -8.16 -22.03 0.38
C ILE A 155 -7.84 -23.27 1.19
N ILE A 156 -8.35 -23.33 2.41
CA ILE A 156 -8.23 -24.52 3.25
C ILE A 156 -9.39 -25.48 2.92
N LYS A 157 -9.07 -26.64 2.37
CA LYS A 157 -10.05 -27.67 1.99
C LYS A 157 -10.45 -28.55 3.18
N ARG A 158 -11.75 -28.84 3.30
CA ARG A 158 -12.35 -29.77 4.27
C ARG A 158 -13.43 -30.59 3.55
N PHE A 159 -13.85 -31.72 4.11
CA PHE A 159 -14.90 -32.55 3.54
C PHE A 159 -16.02 -32.75 4.56
N GLN A 160 -17.26 -32.79 4.09
CA GLN A 160 -18.41 -33.14 4.89
C GLN A 160 -19.03 -34.43 4.33
N PRO A 161 -19.17 -35.48 5.16
CA PRO A 161 -19.85 -36.70 4.74
C PRO A 161 -21.31 -36.42 4.40
N LYS A 162 -21.83 -37.14 3.41
CA LYS A 162 -23.18 -37.02 2.90
C LYS A 162 -23.79 -38.42 2.67
N ASP A 163 -25.05 -38.48 2.27
CA ASP A 163 -25.78 -39.71 1.99
C ASP A 163 -25.12 -40.53 0.86
N ARG A 164 -25.38 -41.84 0.88
CA ARG A 164 -24.93 -42.80 -0.15
C ARG A 164 -23.42 -42.79 -0.41
N GLY A 165 -22.60 -42.63 0.64
CA GLY A 165 -21.13 -42.64 0.54
C GLY A 165 -20.53 -41.42 -0.17
N ARG A 166 -21.32 -40.34 -0.35
CA ARG A 166 -20.85 -39.10 -1.00
C ARG A 166 -20.13 -38.19 -0.01
N ALA A 167 -19.24 -37.34 -0.52
CA ALA A 167 -18.59 -36.29 0.26
C ALA A 167 -18.64 -34.96 -0.49
N HIS A 168 -19.06 -33.89 0.19
CA HIS A 168 -19.02 -32.54 -0.37
C HIS A 168 -17.82 -31.75 0.15
N PRO A 169 -17.12 -30.98 -0.71
CA PRO A 169 -16.02 -30.14 -0.28
C PRO A 169 -16.52 -28.88 0.43
N ILE A 170 -15.95 -28.58 1.60
CA ILE A 170 -16.08 -27.29 2.28
C ILE A 170 -14.79 -26.50 2.05
N GLN A 171 -14.91 -25.30 1.49
CA GLN A 171 -13.79 -24.39 1.28
C GLN A 171 -13.75 -23.31 2.35
N LYS A 172 -12.75 -23.35 3.23
CA LYS A 172 -12.47 -22.26 4.18
C LYS A 172 -11.52 -21.27 3.51
N LYS A 173 -12.11 -20.34 2.75
CA LYS A 173 -11.39 -19.29 2.03
C LYS A 173 -10.72 -18.30 2.99
N THR A 174 -9.59 -17.75 2.56
CA THR A 174 -8.94 -16.60 3.17
C THR A 174 -8.78 -15.49 2.15
N SER A 175 -8.49 -14.28 2.61
CA SER A 175 -8.25 -13.11 1.75
C SER A 175 -7.03 -12.32 2.18
N HIS A 176 -6.46 -11.58 1.24
CA HIS A 176 -5.45 -10.55 1.48
C HIS A 176 -6.12 -9.19 1.31
N ILE A 177 -6.22 -8.42 2.39
CA ILE A 177 -6.87 -7.10 2.37
C ILE A 177 -5.76 -6.07 2.25
N THR A 178 -5.79 -5.24 1.23
CA THR A 178 -4.84 -4.14 1.03
C THR A 178 -5.61 -2.83 1.07
N VAL A 179 -5.17 -1.89 1.89
CA VAL A 179 -5.73 -0.53 1.95
C VAL A 179 -4.59 0.46 1.82
N SER A 180 -4.83 1.47 1.00
CA SER A 180 -3.91 2.54 0.71
C SER A 180 -4.55 3.90 0.93
N VAL A 181 -3.83 4.78 1.61
CA VAL A 181 -4.22 6.17 1.83
C VAL A 181 -3.21 7.12 1.19
N GLU A 182 -3.71 8.24 0.68
CA GLU A 182 -2.93 9.32 0.10
C GLU A 182 -3.42 10.65 0.65
N GLU A 183 -2.53 11.64 0.67
CA GLU A 183 -2.93 13.02 0.92
C GLU A 183 -3.58 13.61 -0.33
N ARG A 184 -4.71 14.28 -0.15
CA ARG A 184 -5.35 15.04 -1.23
C ARG A 184 -4.49 16.26 -1.54
N ALA A 185 -4.12 16.39 -2.81
CA ALA A 185 -3.38 17.55 -3.33
C ALA A 185 -4.24 18.81 -3.29
#